data_AF-A0A3A9EIH5-F1
#
_entry.id   AF-A0A3A9EIH5-F1
#
_cell.length_a   1.000
_cell.length_b   1.000
_cell.length_c   1.000
_cell.angle_alpha   90.00
_cell.angle_beta   90.00
_cell.angle_gamma   90.00
#
_symmetry.space_group_name_H-M   'P 1'
#
loop_
_entity.id
_entity.type
_entity.pdbx_description
1 polymer ?
#
loop_
_entity_poly.entity_id
_entity_poly.type
_entity_poly.pdbx_seq_one_letter_code
_entity_poly.pdbx_strand_id
1 'polypeptide(L)'
;MLDKGLLDEFSNQHLKIIINNRLQGLNPQYAEVFLRKLETVYHTYLSVFPTQCAQLDLLWDLRKAGAITFENTIRAMDVLVGDMSKRFDKAYKPPKLFISHAQADSIIVKKFVSLLERIGIKSEHLFCSSIDGYDVPQGAGDIYDYLRNEMTNDGLFVIMMLSKNYYASKVCLNEMGASWVKQAAYQVILLPGFDYSKIKGVIRPTEMCFRLDDSVHRAYDMNELKERILKHLGLPTIDSTQWERKRDEFFSEIDAQPKV
;
A
#
# COMPACT_ATOMS: atom_id res chain seq x y z
N MET A 1 -5.61 5.77 5.05
CA MET A 1 -4.14 5.69 5.14
C MET A 1 -3.70 6.19 6.51
N LEU A 2 -2.60 5.66 7.04
CA LEU A 2 -2.05 6.19 8.29
C LEU A 2 -1.37 7.53 8.02
N ASP A 3 -1.52 8.45 8.96
CA ASP A 3 -0.95 9.79 8.92
C ASP A 3 -0.05 9.98 10.13
N LYS A 4 1.11 10.62 9.97
CA LYS A 4 1.97 10.98 11.09
C LYS A 4 1.37 12.10 11.96
N GLY A 5 0.55 12.96 11.36
CA GLY A 5 -0.04 14.15 11.98
C GLY A 5 -0.79 13.85 13.28
N LEU A 6 -1.46 12.70 13.39
CA LEU A 6 -2.17 12.29 14.61
C LEU A 6 -1.21 11.99 15.78
N LEU A 7 -0.01 11.44 15.55
CA LEU A 7 1.01 11.26 16.60
C LEU A 7 1.53 12.62 17.08
N ASP A 8 1.81 13.52 16.15
CA ASP A 8 2.32 14.86 16.45
C ASP A 8 1.25 15.72 17.15
N GLU A 9 -0.01 15.63 16.73
CA GLU A 9 -1.16 16.25 17.40
C GLU A 9 -1.26 15.74 18.84
N PHE A 10 -1.24 14.41 19.05
CA PHE A 10 -1.37 13.82 20.37
C PHE A 10 -0.23 14.25 21.31
N SER A 11 1.02 14.22 20.84
CA SER A 11 2.16 14.70 21.62
C SER A 11 2.05 16.20 21.94
N ASN A 12 1.77 17.04 20.95
CA ASN A 12 1.82 18.49 21.12
C ASN A 12 0.60 19.07 21.85
N GLN A 13 -0.60 18.58 21.55
CA GLN A 13 -1.86 19.14 22.06
C GLN A 13 -2.38 18.45 23.33
N HIS A 14 -1.86 17.27 23.66
CA HIS A 14 -2.26 16.57 24.87
C HIS A 14 -1.09 16.37 25.83
N LEU A 15 -0.07 15.62 25.45
CA LEU A 15 1.01 15.25 26.38
C LEU A 15 1.83 16.46 26.84
N LYS A 16 2.36 17.25 25.90
CA LYS A 16 3.18 18.43 26.22
C LYS A 16 2.43 19.53 26.94
N ILE A 17 1.13 19.70 26.67
CA ILE A 17 0.30 20.67 27.42
C ILE A 17 0.23 20.26 28.90
N ILE A 18 -0.01 18.99 29.20
CA ILE A 18 -0.06 18.49 30.58
C ILE A 18 1.30 18.65 31.27
N ILE A 19 2.39 18.33 30.56
CA ILE A 19 3.76 18.49 31.07
C ILE A 19 4.04 19.97 31.39
N ASN A 20 3.70 20.88 30.48
CA ASN A 20 3.96 22.32 30.62
C ASN A 20 3.08 22.98 31.68
N ASN A 21 1.86 22.48 31.90
CA ASN A 21 0.94 22.95 32.95
C ASN A 21 1.29 22.37 34.35
N ARG A 22 2.56 22.02 34.58
CA ARG A 22 3.07 21.47 35.84
C ARG A 22 2.37 20.19 36.30
N LEU A 23 1.77 19.44 35.37
CA LEU A 23 1.15 18.15 35.64
C LEU A 23 0.04 18.21 36.71
N GLN A 24 -0.61 19.37 36.85
CA GLN A 24 -1.86 19.45 37.61
C GLN A 24 -2.83 18.44 36.99
N GLY A 25 -3.45 17.60 37.83
CA GLY A 25 -4.30 16.50 37.37
C GLY A 25 -5.37 16.97 36.36
N LEU A 26 -5.77 16.06 35.48
CA LEU A 26 -6.78 16.38 34.46
C LEU A 26 -8.14 16.56 35.13
N ASN A 27 -8.85 17.62 34.77
CA ASN A 27 -10.27 17.70 35.11
C ASN A 27 -11.02 16.53 34.44
N PRO A 28 -12.16 16.07 35.01
CA PRO A 28 -12.83 14.86 34.52
C PRO A 28 -13.21 14.90 33.03
N GLN A 29 -13.66 16.07 32.55
CA GLN A 29 -14.07 16.25 31.15
C GLN A 29 -12.88 16.11 30.18
N TYR A 30 -11.73 16.68 30.52
CA TYR A 30 -10.52 16.56 29.71
C TYR A 30 -9.88 15.16 29.83
N ALA A 31 -9.99 14.51 31.00
CA ALA A 31 -9.50 13.16 31.19
C ALA A 31 -10.17 12.16 30.23
N GLU A 32 -11.49 12.28 30.02
CA GLU A 32 -12.21 11.43 29.07
C GLU A 32 -11.75 11.67 27.62
N VAL A 33 -11.58 12.93 27.22
CA VAL A 33 -11.07 13.29 25.89
C VAL A 33 -9.66 12.73 25.67
N PHE A 34 -8.80 12.86 26.68
CA PHE A 34 -7.44 12.33 26.64
C PHE A 34 -7.43 10.81 26.42
N LEU A 35 -8.25 10.07 27.18
CA LEU A 35 -8.31 8.61 27.06
C LEU A 35 -8.80 8.16 25.68
N ARG A 36 -9.84 8.81 25.13
CA ARG A 36 -10.32 8.52 23.77
C ARG A 36 -9.25 8.79 22.70
N LYS A 37 -8.46 9.85 22.87
CA LYS A 37 -7.35 10.17 21.96
C LYS A 37 -6.21 9.16 22.08
N LEU A 38 -5.84 8.76 23.30
CA LEU A 38 -4.86 7.69 23.54
C LEU A 38 -5.31 6.37 22.91
N GLU A 39 -6.57 6.00 23.08
CA GLU A 39 -7.15 4.79 22.49
C GLU A 39 -7.16 4.86 20.96
N THR A 40 -7.48 6.03 20.39
CA THR A 40 -7.38 6.27 18.94
C THR A 40 -5.95 6.05 18.45
N VAL A 41 -4.95 6.63 19.12
CA VAL A 41 -3.52 6.44 18.79
C VAL A 41 -3.15 4.96 18.87
N TYR A 42 -3.50 4.28 19.96
CA TYR A 42 -3.20 2.86 20.15
C TYR A 42 -3.73 2.01 18.98
N HIS A 43 -5.03 2.09 18.68
CA HIS A 43 -5.64 1.25 17.66
C HIS A 43 -5.18 1.61 16.24
N THR A 44 -4.95 2.91 15.98
CA THR A 44 -4.51 3.38 14.67
C THR A 44 -3.12 2.87 14.31
N TYR A 45 -2.21 2.79 15.30
CA TYR A 45 -0.80 2.47 15.05
C TYR A 45 -0.37 1.08 15.51
N LEU A 46 -1.28 0.27 16.08
CA LEU A 46 -0.96 -1.07 16.59
C LEU A 46 -0.27 -1.97 15.55
N SER A 47 -0.69 -1.90 14.28
CA SER A 47 -0.11 -2.71 13.22
C SER A 47 1.30 -2.29 12.83
N VAL A 48 1.64 -1.00 12.96
CA VAL A 48 2.95 -0.44 12.56
C VAL A 48 3.93 -0.40 13.74
N PHE A 49 3.44 -0.15 14.94
CA PHE A 49 4.22 0.03 16.16
C PHE A 49 3.74 -0.88 17.30
N PRO A 50 3.68 -2.21 17.09
CA PRO A 50 3.12 -3.13 18.08
C PRO A 50 3.87 -3.08 19.42
N THR A 51 5.19 -2.89 19.40
CA THR A 51 6.01 -2.79 20.61
C THR A 51 5.69 -1.53 21.42
N GLN A 52 5.62 -0.36 20.79
CA GLN A 52 5.31 0.89 21.48
C GLN A 52 3.86 0.88 21.98
N CYS A 53 2.91 0.34 21.21
CA CYS A 53 1.54 0.16 21.67
C CYS A 53 1.46 -0.74 22.91
N ALA A 54 2.16 -1.88 22.93
CA ALA A 54 2.23 -2.74 24.11
C ALA A 54 2.87 -2.04 25.33
N GLN A 55 3.84 -1.16 25.11
CA GLN A 55 4.43 -0.34 26.17
C GLN A 55 3.45 0.70 26.72
N LEU A 56 2.60 1.30 25.86
CA LEU A 56 1.54 2.21 26.30
C LEU A 56 0.51 1.49 27.17
N ASP A 57 0.11 0.27 26.82
CA ASP A 57 -0.79 -0.57 27.63
C ASP A 57 -0.19 -0.91 28.99
N LEU A 58 1.09 -1.32 29.01
CA LEU A 58 1.79 -1.60 30.27
C LEU A 58 1.86 -0.36 31.17
N LEU A 59 2.16 0.81 30.61
CA LEU A 59 2.17 2.07 31.37
C LEU A 59 0.79 2.38 31.97
N TRP A 60 -0.27 2.08 31.22
CA TRP A 60 -1.64 2.27 31.68
C TRP A 60 -1.99 1.32 32.85
N ASP A 61 -1.61 0.05 32.76
CA ASP A 61 -1.85 -0.92 33.84
C ASP A 61 -1.05 -0.62 35.09
N LEU A 62 0.23 -0.25 34.96
CA LEU A 62 1.05 0.22 36.08
C LEU A 62 0.42 1.45 36.75
N ARG A 63 -0.16 2.37 35.95
CA ARG A 63 -0.82 3.57 36.47
C ARG A 63 -2.08 3.22 37.26
N LYS A 64 -2.90 2.28 36.77
CA LYS A 64 -4.09 1.78 37.50
C LYS A 64 -3.71 1.10 38.80
N ALA A 65 -2.62 0.32 38.80
CA ALA A 65 -2.11 -0.35 39.99
C ALA A 65 -1.44 0.58 41.01
N GLY A 66 -1.27 1.87 40.68
CA GLY A 66 -0.57 2.83 41.54
C GLY A 66 0.95 2.64 41.59
N ALA A 67 1.51 1.81 40.71
CA ALA A 67 2.94 1.50 40.65
C ALA A 67 3.77 2.63 40.01
N ILE A 68 3.13 3.55 39.29
CA ILE A 68 3.76 4.71 38.64
C ILE A 68 2.90 5.96 38.87
N THR A 69 3.58 7.10 39.06
CA THR A 69 2.91 8.40 39.23
C THR A 69 2.31 8.88 37.93
N PHE A 70 1.28 9.73 38.01
CA PHE A 70 0.68 10.36 36.82
C PHE A 70 1.72 11.12 35.99
N GLU A 71 2.62 11.86 36.65
CA GLU A 71 3.73 12.54 35.99
C GLU A 71 4.58 11.59 35.15
N ASN A 72 5.06 10.51 35.76
CA ASN A 72 5.95 9.57 35.09
C ASN A 72 5.22 8.83 33.95
N THR A 73 3.92 8.55 34.10
CA THR A 73 3.10 8.00 33.01
C THR A 73 3.06 8.95 31.81
N ILE A 74 2.72 10.23 32.01
CA ILE A 74 2.60 11.21 30.92
C ILE A 74 3.95 11.42 30.22
N ARG A 75 5.03 11.55 30.98
CA ARG A 75 6.39 11.69 30.42
C ARG A 75 6.79 10.46 29.61
N ALA A 76 6.55 9.26 30.12
CA ALA A 76 6.86 8.03 29.41
C ALA A 76 6.04 7.89 28.12
N MET A 77 4.74 8.24 28.16
CA MET A 77 3.90 8.29 26.96
C MET A 77 4.43 9.26 25.91
N ASP A 78 4.88 10.47 26.29
CA ASP A 78 5.42 11.45 25.33
C ASP A 78 6.70 10.95 24.67
N VAL A 79 7.57 10.26 25.42
CA VAL A 79 8.76 9.61 24.87
C VAL A 79 8.38 8.52 23.86
N LEU A 80 7.41 7.67 24.19
CA LEU A 80 6.97 6.57 23.29
C LEU A 80 6.33 7.10 22.01
N VAL A 81 5.38 8.04 22.14
CA VAL A 81 4.70 8.66 20.98
C VAL A 81 5.71 9.45 20.14
N GLY A 82 6.67 10.12 20.78
CA GLY A 82 7.76 10.80 20.11
C GLY A 82 8.68 9.86 19.33
N ASP A 83 8.97 8.66 19.85
CA ASP A 83 9.72 7.61 19.12
C ASP A 83 8.93 7.12 17.90
N MET A 84 7.63 6.84 18.07
CA MET A 84 6.75 6.43 16.98
C MET A 84 6.75 7.48 15.85
N SER A 85 6.56 8.76 16.19
CA SER A 85 6.55 9.85 15.20
C SER A 85 7.90 9.95 14.46
N LYS A 86 9.03 9.90 15.18
CA LYS A 86 10.37 9.96 14.57
C LYS A 86 10.63 8.80 13.60
N ARG A 87 10.05 7.62 13.87
CA ARG A 87 10.27 6.40 13.10
C ARG A 87 9.18 6.15 12.06
N PHE A 88 8.15 6.98 12.00
CA PHE A 88 6.97 6.78 11.15
C PHE A 88 7.32 6.49 9.69
N ASP A 89 8.09 7.37 9.06
CA ASP A 89 8.41 7.26 7.62
C ASP A 89 9.26 6.01 7.28
N LYS A 90 9.96 5.45 8.28
CA LYS A 90 10.72 4.20 8.15
C LYS A 90 9.87 2.97 8.41
N ALA A 91 8.88 3.08 9.31
CA ALA A 91 8.05 1.97 9.77
C ALA A 91 6.80 1.76 8.90
N TYR A 92 6.24 2.84 8.34
CA TYR A 92 5.06 2.79 7.50
C TYR A 92 5.37 3.27 6.09
N LYS A 93 4.99 2.47 5.11
CA LYS A 93 4.98 2.84 3.69
C LYS A 93 3.53 2.85 3.21
N PRO A 94 3.08 3.88 2.48
CA PRO A 94 1.72 3.95 1.98
C PRO A 94 1.44 2.82 0.96
N PRO A 95 0.18 2.36 0.84
CA PRO A 95 -0.20 1.38 -0.17
C PRO A 95 0.19 1.83 -1.58
N LYS A 96 0.74 0.90 -2.37
CA LYS A 96 1.21 1.19 -3.73
C LYS A 96 0.97 0.00 -4.65
N LEU A 97 0.83 0.28 -5.94
CA LEU A 97 0.81 -0.72 -7.00
C LEU A 97 2.22 -0.90 -7.55
N PHE A 98 2.56 -2.14 -7.90
CA PHE A 98 3.74 -2.46 -8.68
C PHE A 98 3.33 -3.28 -9.91
N ILE A 99 3.68 -2.83 -11.11
CA ILE A 99 3.39 -3.57 -12.35
C ILE A 99 4.65 -4.29 -12.83
N SER A 100 4.70 -5.59 -12.56
CA SER A 100 5.76 -6.47 -13.08
C SER A 100 5.37 -6.96 -14.48
N HIS A 101 6.24 -6.71 -15.46
CA HIS A 101 6.04 -7.09 -16.86
C HIS A 101 7.39 -7.20 -17.58
N ALA A 102 7.44 -7.88 -18.73
CA ALA A 102 8.64 -7.87 -19.56
C ALA A 102 8.75 -6.57 -20.36
N GLN A 103 9.97 -6.06 -20.53
CA GLN A 103 10.22 -4.83 -21.31
C GLN A 103 9.65 -4.90 -22.74
N ALA A 104 9.64 -6.08 -23.37
CA ALA A 104 9.06 -6.29 -24.70
C ALA A 104 7.53 -6.04 -24.75
N ASP A 105 6.85 -6.10 -23.61
CA ASP A 105 5.40 -5.92 -23.49
C ASP A 105 5.01 -4.49 -23.09
N SER A 106 5.97 -3.56 -23.04
CA SER A 106 5.79 -2.18 -22.57
C SER A 106 4.66 -1.44 -23.31
N ILE A 107 4.38 -1.79 -24.57
CA ILE A 107 3.30 -1.15 -25.34
C ILE A 107 1.92 -1.42 -24.70
N ILE A 108 1.66 -2.67 -24.29
CA ILE A 108 0.41 -3.03 -23.62
C ILE A 108 0.38 -2.43 -22.21
N VAL A 109 1.52 -2.44 -21.51
CA VAL A 109 1.62 -1.89 -20.15
C VAL A 109 1.40 -0.38 -20.12
N LYS A 110 1.92 0.37 -21.10
CA LYS A 110 1.66 1.82 -21.26
C LYS A 110 0.16 2.12 -21.36
N LYS A 111 -0.59 1.31 -22.12
CA LYS A 111 -2.04 1.46 -22.23
C LYS A 111 -2.75 1.16 -20.92
N PHE A 112 -2.30 0.13 -20.20
CA PHE A 112 -2.85 -0.19 -18.89
C PHE A 112 -2.57 0.91 -17.86
N VAL A 113 -1.35 1.46 -17.82
CA VAL A 113 -1.03 2.61 -16.96
C VAL A 113 -1.86 3.83 -17.31
N SER A 114 -2.07 4.13 -18.60
CA SER A 114 -2.96 5.22 -19.02
C SER A 114 -4.41 5.01 -18.53
N LEU A 115 -4.93 3.78 -18.56
CA LEU A 115 -6.23 3.48 -17.95
C LEU A 115 -6.23 3.76 -16.44
N LEU A 116 -5.17 3.34 -15.74
CA LEU A 116 -4.99 3.59 -14.30
C LEU A 116 -4.96 5.10 -13.97
N GLU A 117 -4.25 5.90 -14.75
CA GLU A 117 -4.23 7.37 -14.61
C GLU A 117 -5.62 7.98 -14.76
N ARG A 118 -6.37 7.51 -15.75
CA ARG A 118 -7.74 7.97 -16.01
C ARG A 118 -8.70 7.63 -14.86
N ILE A 119 -8.34 6.71 -13.96
CA ILE A 119 -9.10 6.39 -12.74
C ILE A 119 -8.51 7.05 -11.48
N GLY A 120 -7.61 8.02 -11.63
CA GLY A 120 -7.10 8.84 -10.53
C GLY A 120 -5.85 8.28 -9.84
N ILE A 121 -5.22 7.25 -10.42
CA ILE A 121 -3.89 6.81 -9.99
C ILE A 121 -2.87 7.86 -10.40
N LYS A 122 -1.87 8.06 -9.53
CA LYS A 122 -0.85 9.10 -9.62
C LYS A 122 0.51 8.48 -9.31
N SER A 123 1.58 9.23 -9.49
CA SER A 123 2.96 8.74 -9.31
C SER A 123 3.25 8.21 -7.91
N GLU A 124 2.60 8.74 -6.86
CA GLU A 124 2.73 8.20 -5.50
C GLU A 124 2.13 6.79 -5.34
N HIS A 125 1.16 6.43 -6.18
CA HIS A 125 0.37 5.20 -6.07
C HIS A 125 0.91 4.04 -6.90
N LEU A 126 1.82 4.27 -7.85
CA LEU A 126 2.26 3.27 -8.81
C LEU A 126 3.78 3.30 -8.99
N PHE A 127 4.37 2.13 -9.05
CA PHE A 127 5.73 1.92 -9.53
C PHE A 127 5.71 1.01 -10.77
N CYS A 128 6.34 1.47 -11.85
CA CYS A 128 6.51 0.71 -13.08
C CYS A 128 7.77 1.20 -13.80
N SER A 129 8.85 0.42 -13.73
CA SER A 129 10.18 0.85 -14.16
C SER A 129 10.34 1.15 -15.66
N SER A 130 9.39 0.75 -16.51
CA SER A 130 9.45 0.97 -17.96
C SER A 130 8.62 2.16 -18.45
N ILE A 131 7.95 2.87 -17.53
CA ILE A 131 6.99 3.91 -17.85
C ILE A 131 7.47 5.22 -17.25
N ASP A 132 7.76 6.18 -18.12
CA ASP A 132 8.22 7.52 -17.73
C ASP A 132 7.27 8.15 -16.71
N GLY A 133 7.81 8.65 -15.59
CA GLY A 133 7.02 9.25 -14.51
C GLY A 133 6.52 8.27 -13.43
N TYR A 134 6.68 6.96 -13.65
CA TYR A 134 6.46 5.90 -12.66
C TYR A 134 7.70 5.03 -12.43
N ASP A 135 8.81 5.39 -13.07
CA ASP A 135 10.11 4.75 -12.97
C ASP A 135 10.87 5.23 -11.73
N VAL A 136 12.15 4.84 -11.64
CA VAL A 136 13.00 5.24 -10.52
C VAL A 136 13.30 6.73 -10.62
N PRO A 137 13.00 7.55 -9.58
CA PRO A 137 13.29 8.97 -9.62
C PRO A 137 14.76 9.28 -9.90
N GLN A 138 15.02 10.34 -10.65
CA GLN A 138 16.39 10.79 -10.93
C GLN A 138 17.15 11.06 -9.62
N GLY A 139 18.36 10.51 -9.51
CA GLY A 139 19.19 10.63 -8.30
C GLY A 139 18.85 9.64 -7.18
N ALA A 140 17.88 8.74 -7.35
CA ALA A 140 17.55 7.71 -6.35
C ALA A 140 18.56 6.55 -6.25
N GLY A 141 19.56 6.51 -7.15
CA GLY A 141 20.62 5.51 -7.15
C GLY A 141 20.33 4.31 -8.04
N ASP A 142 20.71 3.12 -7.58
CA ASP A 142 20.55 1.87 -8.33
C ASP A 142 19.09 1.39 -8.37
N ILE A 143 18.66 0.93 -9.55
CA ILE A 143 17.28 0.49 -9.79
C ILE A 143 16.90 -0.76 -8.98
N TYR A 144 17.83 -1.69 -8.75
CA TYR A 144 17.56 -2.90 -7.99
C TYR A 144 17.47 -2.61 -6.50
N ASP A 145 18.26 -1.69 -5.99
CA ASP A 145 18.14 -1.24 -4.60
C ASP A 145 16.82 -0.51 -4.37
N TYR A 146 16.41 0.35 -5.31
CA TYR A 146 15.10 0.99 -5.26
C TYR A 146 13.96 -0.03 -5.29
N LEU A 147 13.97 -0.96 -6.26
CA LEU A 147 12.99 -2.03 -6.35
C LEU A 147 12.96 -2.88 -5.07
N ARG A 148 14.12 -3.26 -4.53
CA ARG A 148 14.22 -4.02 -3.28
C ARG A 148 13.57 -3.26 -2.13
N ASN A 149 13.78 -1.95 -2.05
CA ASN A 149 13.13 -1.09 -1.06
C ASN A 149 11.61 -1.02 -1.26
N GLU A 150 11.12 -0.88 -2.49
CA GLU A 150 9.68 -0.91 -2.77
C GLU A 150 9.05 -2.25 -2.35
N MET A 151 9.75 -3.36 -2.58
CA MET A 151 9.33 -4.71 -2.21
C MET A 151 9.33 -4.98 -0.71
N THR A 152 9.86 -4.07 0.13
CA THR A 152 9.67 -4.13 1.60
C THR A 152 8.39 -3.46 2.06
N ASN A 153 7.60 -2.88 1.16
CA ASN A 153 6.32 -2.27 1.51
C ASN A 153 5.26 -3.36 1.71
N ASP A 154 4.80 -3.54 2.94
CA ASP A 154 3.75 -4.51 3.27
C ASP A 154 2.39 -4.16 2.63
N GLY A 155 2.21 -2.90 2.21
CA GLY A 155 1.08 -2.42 1.43
C GLY A 155 1.28 -2.50 -0.09
N LEU A 156 2.26 -3.25 -0.59
CA LEU A 156 2.47 -3.40 -2.02
C LEU A 156 1.46 -4.38 -2.64
N PHE A 157 0.75 -3.92 -3.67
CA PHE A 157 -0.09 -4.75 -4.52
C PHE A 157 0.62 -4.97 -5.86
N VAL A 158 0.90 -6.22 -6.21
CA VAL A 158 1.64 -6.57 -7.41
C VAL A 158 0.71 -7.00 -8.54
N ILE A 159 0.78 -6.34 -9.68
CA ILE A 159 0.09 -6.73 -10.90
C ILE A 159 1.12 -7.39 -11.81
N MET A 160 0.99 -8.71 -12.00
CA MET A 160 1.87 -9.48 -12.87
C MET A 160 1.23 -9.62 -14.24
N MET A 161 1.82 -8.97 -15.25
CA MET A 161 1.33 -9.03 -16.63
C MET A 161 2.10 -10.12 -17.38
N LEU A 162 1.55 -11.34 -17.39
CA LEU A 162 2.22 -12.54 -17.87
C LEU A 162 2.08 -12.71 -19.38
N SER A 163 3.20 -13.06 -20.01
CA SER A 163 3.34 -13.33 -21.44
C SER A 163 4.47 -14.35 -21.65
N LYS A 164 4.72 -14.75 -22.91
CA LYS A 164 5.92 -15.54 -23.22
C LYS A 164 7.20 -14.77 -22.88
N ASN A 165 7.19 -13.45 -23.11
CA ASN A 165 8.33 -12.57 -22.81
C ASN A 165 8.58 -12.46 -21.30
N TYR A 166 7.52 -12.43 -20.49
CA TYR A 166 7.62 -12.46 -19.02
C TYR A 166 8.40 -13.67 -18.54
N TYR A 167 8.02 -14.87 -18.99
CA TYR A 167 8.68 -16.11 -18.60
C TYR A 167 10.10 -16.26 -19.16
N ALA A 168 10.46 -15.51 -20.21
CA ALA A 168 11.83 -15.44 -20.73
C ALA A 168 12.72 -14.47 -19.93
N SER A 169 12.13 -13.55 -19.17
CA SER A 169 12.86 -12.54 -18.39
C SER A 169 13.22 -13.06 -17.00
N LYS A 170 14.53 -13.25 -16.76
CA LYS A 170 15.05 -13.63 -15.43
C LYS A 170 14.68 -12.61 -14.34
N VAL A 171 14.64 -11.33 -14.70
CA VAL A 171 14.26 -10.26 -13.77
C VAL A 171 12.81 -10.41 -13.36
N CYS A 172 11.89 -10.59 -14.31
CA CYS A 172 10.46 -10.78 -14.02
C CYS A 172 10.21 -12.02 -13.16
N LEU A 173 10.92 -13.12 -13.41
CA LEU A 173 10.81 -14.32 -12.58
C LEU A 173 11.32 -14.10 -11.14
N ASN A 174 12.37 -13.31 -10.97
CA ASN A 174 12.87 -12.93 -9.64
C ASN A 174 11.87 -12.02 -8.91
N GLU A 175 11.25 -11.07 -9.61
CA GLU A 175 10.17 -10.23 -9.08
C GLU A 175 8.98 -11.08 -8.64
N MET A 176 8.51 -12.01 -9.47
CA MET A 176 7.46 -12.96 -9.14
C MET A 176 7.79 -13.77 -7.87
N GLY A 177 9.01 -14.30 -7.79
CA GLY A 177 9.47 -15.04 -6.62
C GLY A 177 9.49 -14.19 -5.35
N ALA A 178 9.97 -12.95 -5.44
CA ALA A 178 10.00 -12.02 -4.32
C ALA A 178 8.58 -11.64 -3.84
N SER A 179 7.66 -11.35 -4.77
CA SER A 179 6.25 -11.07 -4.44
C SER A 179 5.59 -12.26 -3.73
N TRP A 180 5.86 -13.48 -4.20
CA TRP A 180 5.33 -14.71 -3.60
C TRP A 180 5.86 -14.94 -2.19
N VAL A 181 7.18 -14.84 -1.97
CA VAL A 181 7.79 -14.99 -0.63
C VAL A 181 7.24 -13.94 0.34
N LYS A 182 7.03 -12.71 -0.14
CA LYS A 182 6.47 -11.62 0.67
C LYS A 182 4.98 -11.75 0.96
N GLN A 183 4.29 -12.72 0.33
CA GLN A 183 2.84 -12.85 0.42
C GLN A 183 2.13 -11.53 0.08
N ALA A 184 2.71 -10.75 -0.84
CA ALA A 184 2.12 -9.50 -1.28
C ALA A 184 0.74 -9.76 -1.88
N ALA A 185 -0.19 -8.83 -1.76
CA ALA A 185 -1.43 -8.93 -2.53
C ALA A 185 -1.08 -8.87 -4.02
N TYR A 186 -1.66 -9.74 -4.85
CA TYR A 186 -1.39 -9.70 -6.29
C TYR A 186 -2.63 -9.92 -7.17
N GLN A 187 -2.48 -9.51 -8.42
CA GLN A 187 -3.36 -9.83 -9.55
C GLN A 187 -2.50 -10.37 -10.68
N VAL A 188 -2.95 -11.44 -11.32
CA VAL A 188 -2.33 -11.93 -12.55
C VAL A 188 -3.18 -11.51 -13.74
N ILE A 189 -2.55 -10.90 -14.74
CA ILE A 189 -3.20 -10.53 -16.00
C ILE A 189 -2.44 -11.22 -17.12
N LEU A 190 -3.12 -12.07 -17.87
CA LEU A 190 -2.53 -12.75 -19.02
C LEU A 190 -2.67 -11.85 -20.24
N LEU A 191 -1.53 -11.54 -20.87
CA LEU A 191 -1.50 -10.72 -22.08
C LEU A 191 -2.06 -11.50 -23.29
N PRO A 192 -2.54 -10.80 -24.34
CA PRO A 192 -3.15 -11.44 -25.50
C PRO A 192 -2.26 -12.52 -26.12
N GLY A 193 -2.80 -13.73 -26.33
CA GLY A 193 -2.04 -14.88 -26.86
C GLY A 193 -1.33 -15.75 -25.81
N PHE A 194 -1.31 -15.33 -24.54
CA PHE A 194 -0.85 -16.14 -23.43
C PHE A 194 -2.00 -16.89 -22.75
N ASP A 195 -1.79 -18.16 -22.43
CA ASP A 195 -2.85 -19.07 -21.99
C ASP A 195 -2.60 -19.57 -20.57
N TYR A 196 -3.69 -19.85 -19.83
CA TYR A 196 -3.64 -20.36 -18.46
C TYR A 196 -2.77 -21.62 -18.31
N SER A 197 -2.80 -22.52 -19.30
CA SER A 197 -1.97 -23.74 -19.31
C SER A 197 -0.46 -23.48 -19.37
N LYS A 198 -0.05 -22.27 -19.76
CA LYS A 198 1.35 -21.86 -19.86
C LYS A 198 1.87 -21.19 -18.59
N ILE A 199 1.00 -20.92 -17.60
CA ILE A 199 1.42 -20.43 -16.29
C ILE A 199 2.29 -21.51 -15.63
N LYS A 200 3.49 -21.11 -15.21
CA LYS A 200 4.46 -21.95 -14.52
C LYS A 200 4.97 -21.26 -13.27
N GLY A 201 5.52 -22.04 -12.35
CA GLY A 201 6.19 -21.53 -11.15
C GLY A 201 5.26 -21.49 -9.94
N VAL A 202 5.44 -20.46 -9.11
CA VAL A 202 4.78 -20.33 -7.79
C VAL A 202 3.36 -19.78 -7.87
N ILE A 203 2.97 -19.23 -9.02
CA ILE A 203 1.62 -18.74 -9.30
C ILE A 203 0.76 -19.92 -9.73
N ARG A 204 -0.42 -20.07 -9.11
CA ARG A 204 -1.36 -21.15 -9.45
C ARG A 204 -2.44 -20.62 -10.40
N PRO A 205 -2.79 -21.34 -11.47
CA PRO A 205 -3.87 -20.94 -12.38
C PRO A 205 -5.25 -20.80 -11.72
N THR A 206 -5.45 -21.36 -10.52
CA THR A 206 -6.69 -21.24 -9.73
C THR A 206 -6.76 -19.92 -8.95
N GLU A 207 -5.71 -19.10 -9.00
CA GLU A 207 -5.68 -17.79 -8.36
C GLU A 207 -6.29 -16.73 -9.29
N MET A 208 -6.67 -15.57 -8.74
CA MET A 208 -7.34 -14.48 -9.46
C MET A 208 -6.53 -14.04 -10.68
N CYS A 209 -6.79 -14.67 -11.82
CA CYS A 209 -6.15 -14.44 -13.10
C CYS A 209 -7.21 -14.30 -14.17
N PHE A 210 -7.01 -13.35 -15.08
CA PHE A 210 -7.86 -13.20 -16.24
C PHE A 210 -7.05 -12.84 -17.47
N ARG A 211 -7.63 -13.10 -18.64
CA ARG A 211 -7.03 -12.80 -19.94
C ARG A 211 -7.56 -11.50 -20.49
N LEU A 212 -6.66 -10.66 -21.00
CA LEU A 212 -7.05 -9.42 -21.67
C LEU A 212 -7.74 -9.66 -23.02
N ASP A 213 -7.50 -10.81 -23.65
CA ASP A 213 -8.12 -11.21 -24.91
C ASP A 213 -9.33 -12.14 -24.74
N ASP A 214 -9.82 -12.35 -23.51
CA ASP A 214 -11.09 -13.03 -23.26
C ASP A 214 -12.25 -12.03 -23.38
N SER A 215 -12.79 -11.88 -24.59
CA SER A 215 -13.88 -10.94 -24.87
C SER A 215 -15.17 -11.22 -24.09
N VAL A 216 -15.32 -12.40 -23.49
CA VAL A 216 -16.53 -12.81 -22.76
C VAL A 216 -16.45 -12.34 -21.30
N HIS A 217 -15.32 -12.60 -20.62
CA HIS A 217 -15.22 -12.38 -19.17
C HIS A 217 -14.38 -11.16 -18.77
N ARG A 218 -13.47 -10.68 -19.63
CA ARG A 218 -12.51 -9.60 -19.26
C ARG A 218 -13.16 -8.33 -18.70
N ALA A 219 -14.38 -8.02 -19.12
CA ALA A 219 -15.10 -6.83 -18.64
C ALA A 219 -15.48 -6.95 -17.16
N TYR A 220 -15.93 -8.14 -16.75
CA TYR A 220 -16.24 -8.45 -15.35
C TYR A 220 -14.97 -8.43 -14.50
N ASP A 221 -13.93 -9.12 -14.95
CA ASP A 221 -12.67 -9.23 -14.20
C ASP A 221 -11.97 -7.87 -14.04
N MET A 222 -12.04 -7.02 -15.06
CA MET A 222 -11.49 -5.66 -14.99
C MET A 222 -12.28 -4.77 -14.03
N ASN A 223 -13.60 -4.96 -13.91
CA ASN A 223 -14.41 -4.26 -12.90
C ASN A 223 -13.98 -4.67 -11.48
N GLU A 224 -13.79 -5.97 -11.22
CA GLU A 224 -13.30 -6.45 -9.93
C GLU A 224 -11.89 -5.93 -9.62
N LEU A 225 -10.99 -5.94 -10.61
CA LEU A 225 -9.65 -5.40 -10.47
C LEU A 225 -9.69 -3.91 -10.08
N LYS A 226 -10.54 -3.11 -10.74
CA LYS A 226 -10.73 -1.69 -10.40
C LYS A 226 -11.15 -1.54 -8.95
N GLU A 227 -12.18 -2.25 -8.49
CA GLU A 227 -12.66 -2.16 -7.11
C GLU A 227 -11.57 -2.54 -6.10
N ARG A 228 -10.80 -3.59 -6.39
CA ARG A 228 -9.67 -4.01 -5.56
C ARG A 228 -8.59 -2.94 -5.49
N ILE A 229 -8.23 -2.32 -6.61
CA ILE A 229 -7.23 -1.25 -6.66
C ILE A 229 -7.69 -0.02 -5.88
N LEU A 230 -8.93 0.46 -6.12
CA LEU A 230 -9.46 1.64 -5.44
C LEU A 230 -9.53 1.41 -3.93
N LYS A 231 -10.02 0.24 -3.50
CA LYS A 231 -10.05 -0.15 -2.08
C LYS A 231 -8.66 -0.22 -1.46
N HIS A 232 -7.70 -0.85 -2.15
CA HIS A 232 -6.32 -1.00 -1.67
C HIS A 232 -5.62 0.35 -1.46
N LEU A 233 -5.81 1.27 -2.40
CA LEU A 233 -5.23 2.61 -2.35
C LEU A 233 -6.04 3.61 -1.51
N GLY A 234 -7.26 3.24 -1.09
CA GLY A 234 -8.18 4.15 -0.38
C GLY A 234 -8.67 5.30 -1.26
N LEU A 235 -8.80 5.08 -2.56
CA LEU A 235 -9.28 6.06 -3.53
C LEU A 235 -10.82 6.07 -3.60
N PRO A 236 -11.45 7.21 -3.96
CA PRO A 236 -12.89 7.29 -4.10
C PRO A 236 -13.38 6.41 -5.26
N THR A 237 -14.66 6.01 -5.19
CA THR A 237 -15.32 5.29 -6.27
C THR A 237 -15.47 6.18 -7.50
N ILE A 238 -15.57 5.53 -8.66
CA ILE A 238 -15.74 6.20 -9.95
C ILE A 238 -17.11 5.84 -10.50
N ASP A 239 -17.76 6.82 -11.12
CA ASP A 239 -19.00 6.63 -11.86
C ASP A 239 -18.88 5.46 -12.85
N SER A 240 -19.88 4.56 -12.82
CA SER A 240 -19.86 3.32 -13.60
C SER A 240 -19.80 3.59 -15.10
N THR A 241 -20.56 4.58 -15.58
CA THR A 241 -20.61 4.92 -17.01
C THR A 241 -19.27 5.47 -17.49
N GLN A 242 -18.65 6.36 -16.73
CA GLN A 242 -17.31 6.87 -17.04
C GLN A 242 -16.26 5.76 -17.02
N TRP A 243 -16.34 4.85 -16.06
CA TRP A 243 -15.45 3.70 -15.96
C TRP A 243 -15.60 2.76 -17.17
N GLU A 244 -16.82 2.33 -17.48
CA GLU A 244 -17.10 1.41 -18.58
C GLU A 244 -16.60 1.97 -19.91
N ARG A 245 -16.84 3.25 -20.18
CA ARG A 245 -16.30 3.91 -21.38
C ARG A 245 -14.77 3.87 -21.44
N LYS A 246 -14.08 4.21 -20.35
CA LYS A 246 -12.60 4.19 -20.27
C LYS A 246 -12.05 2.77 -20.46
N ARG A 247 -12.70 1.79 -19.84
CA ARG A 247 -12.37 0.36 -19.93
C ARG A 247 -12.53 -0.16 -21.34
N ASP A 248 -13.64 0.17 -22.01
CA ASP A 248 -13.95 -0.32 -23.35
C ASP A 248 -13.06 0.31 -24.42
N GLU A 249 -12.68 1.58 -24.25
CA GLU A 249 -11.62 2.23 -25.04
C GLU A 249 -10.29 1.49 -24.86
N PHE A 250 -9.88 1.18 -23.63
CA PHE A 250 -8.67 0.38 -23.36
C PHE A 250 -8.74 -1.00 -24.03
N PHE A 251 -9.85 -1.72 -23.93
CA PHE A 251 -10.01 -3.01 -24.60
C PHE A 251 -9.88 -2.92 -26.12
N SER A 252 -10.46 -1.89 -26.73
CA SER A 252 -10.32 -1.65 -28.17
C SER A 252 -8.87 -1.43 -28.57
N GLU A 253 -8.10 -0.72 -27.74
CA GLU A 253 -6.67 -0.52 -27.97
C GLU A 253 -5.85 -1.80 -27.81
N ILE A 254 -6.22 -2.68 -26.88
CA ILE A 254 -5.60 -3.99 -26.68
C ILE A 254 -5.89 -4.93 -27.84
N ASP A 255 -7.13 -4.97 -28.33
CA ASP A 255 -7.53 -5.82 -29.45
C ASP A 255 -6.81 -5.45 -30.76
N ALA A 256 -6.37 -4.19 -30.87
CA ALA A 256 -5.55 -3.72 -31.98
C ALA A 256 -4.06 -4.10 -31.88
N GLN A 257 -3.59 -4.66 -30.75
CA GLN A 257 -2.19 -5.06 -30.58
C GLN A 257 -1.91 -6.48 -31.08
N PRO A 258 -0.66 -6.76 -31.52
CA PRO A 258 -0.22 -8.13 -31.76
C PRO A 258 -0.28 -8.98 -30.49
N LYS A 259 -0.51 -10.28 -30.66
CA LYS A 259 -0.45 -11.28 -29.59
C LYS A 259 1.01 -11.53 -29.17
N VAL A 260 1.26 -11.66 -27.86
CA VAL A 260 2.59 -11.70 -27.21
C VAL A 260 2.77 -12.88 -26.24
#